data_AF-A0A3D1PNE5-F1
#
_entry.id   AF-A0A3D1PNE5-F1
#
_cell.length_a   1.000
_cell.length_b   1.000
_cell.length_c   1.000
_cell.angle_alpha   90.00
_cell.angle_beta   90.00
_cell.angle_gamma   90.00
#
_symmetry.space_group_name_H-M   'P 1'
#
loop_
_entity.id
_entity.type
_entity.pdbx_description
1 polymer ?
#
loop_
_entity_poly.entity_id
_entity_poly.type
_entity_poly.pdbx_seq_one_letter_code
_entity_poly.pdbx_strand_id
1 'polypeptide(L)'
;MKSKDKGKKYIKVTLKNIIICCSFAIIILCCISFYNYYFNKNEVYAKETNNIKTDNIKISNAQLMNLDEIVNNNTQNKQKEEYITEEVELEYITIYQTNSILSKGVIQVIQEGREGKQQITKKKTYENGEIISEEQVNSKITKAAVNKIVEVGTNNYKSNYKVKIGDVVYVTSDRAEVMTEPNENTQKVATLVKGKKLKIISIQNDWYKISSSDVTGYVKIENTTYINKDNENEQETNISNSSNSILKPSFDMALNKPSGLSLEQFKKVLNDSKDTNKIFANNAEYFYYIEKQYNINGVFVAAVGIHESAWGTSKIAIEKKNLFGYGAYDSNPYNGAYNFSNYSECIDLISRVFVKYYLNPSGTSIYGGEKAIGTYYNGANLKGINQRYATDKNWANGVYTYMKYLYNKL
;
A
#
# COMPACT_ATOMS: atom_id res chain seq x y z
N MET A 1 44.03 20.51 -79.62
CA MET A 1 43.20 21.29 -78.68
C MET A 1 41.73 20.95 -78.91
N LYS A 2 40.96 20.81 -77.82
CA LYS A 2 39.49 20.69 -77.67
C LYS A 2 38.81 19.30 -77.79
N SER A 3 38.84 18.61 -76.64
CA SER A 3 37.68 18.14 -75.82
C SER A 3 36.54 17.37 -76.50
N LYS A 4 36.40 16.09 -76.12
CA LYS A 4 35.18 15.27 -76.27
C LYS A 4 34.07 15.81 -75.37
N ASP A 5 32.96 16.25 -75.96
CA ASP A 5 31.73 16.57 -75.23
C ASP A 5 30.76 15.37 -75.30
N LYS A 6 30.45 14.77 -74.14
CA LYS A 6 29.46 13.68 -74.03
C LYS A 6 28.11 14.33 -73.71
N GLY A 7 27.20 14.34 -74.69
CA GLY A 7 25.86 14.91 -74.55
C GLY A 7 25.07 14.32 -73.37
N LYS A 8 24.66 15.19 -72.43
CA LYS A 8 23.73 14.86 -71.35
C LYS A 8 22.30 14.75 -71.91
N LYS A 9 21.65 13.59 -71.72
CA LYS A 9 20.21 13.41 -71.95
C LYS A 9 19.43 14.08 -70.82
N TYR A 10 18.56 15.03 -71.16
CA TYR A 10 17.62 15.65 -70.22
C TYR A 10 16.29 14.89 -70.24
N ILE A 11 15.80 14.45 -69.06
CA ILE A 11 14.51 13.80 -68.90
C ILE A 11 13.41 14.87 -68.87
N LYS A 12 12.47 14.81 -69.82
CA LYS A 12 11.31 15.72 -69.88
C LYS A 12 10.27 15.28 -68.85
N VAL A 13 10.18 15.99 -67.73
CA VAL A 13 9.17 15.73 -66.68
C VAL A 13 7.84 16.34 -67.12
N THR A 14 6.82 15.50 -67.33
CA THR A 14 5.45 15.94 -67.66
C THR A 14 4.59 16.04 -66.40
N LEU A 15 3.55 16.87 -66.41
CA LEU A 15 2.64 17.06 -65.28
C LEU A 15 2.03 15.74 -64.78
N LYS A 16 1.75 14.81 -65.71
CA LYS A 16 1.28 13.46 -65.38
C LYS A 16 2.29 12.66 -64.56
N ASN A 17 3.60 12.79 -64.86
CA ASN A 17 4.66 12.13 -64.09
C ASN A 17 4.81 12.74 -62.69
N ILE A 18 4.56 14.04 -62.54
CA ILE A 18 4.56 14.72 -61.23
C ILE A 18 3.39 14.21 -60.38
N ILE A 19 2.19 14.15 -60.94
CA ILE A 19 0.99 13.65 -60.23
C ILE A 19 1.19 12.21 -59.77
N ILE A 20 1.72 11.34 -60.64
CA ILE A 20 2.00 9.93 -60.29
C ILE A 20 3.03 9.85 -59.15
N CYS A 21 4.12 10.63 -59.21
CA CYS A 21 5.10 10.70 -58.13
C CYS A 21 4.49 11.19 -56.81
N CYS A 22 3.63 12.22 -56.85
CA CYS A 22 2.96 12.74 -55.66
C CYS A 22 2.01 11.70 -55.05
N SER A 23 1.22 10.99 -55.86
CA SER A 23 0.36 9.90 -55.35
C SER A 23 1.16 8.76 -54.72
N PHE A 24 2.32 8.42 -55.29
CA PHE A 24 3.20 7.39 -54.73
C PHE A 24 3.83 7.83 -53.39
N ALA A 25 4.21 9.10 -53.28
CA ALA A 25 4.74 9.67 -52.03
C ALA A 25 3.69 9.67 -50.90
N ILE A 26 2.42 9.97 -51.22
CA ILE A 26 1.32 9.92 -50.25
C ILE A 26 1.09 8.49 -49.76
N ILE A 27 1.10 7.51 -50.66
CA ILE A 27 0.95 6.08 -50.29
C ILE A 27 2.09 5.65 -49.37
N ILE A 28 3.34 6.04 -49.67
CA ILE A 28 4.49 5.76 -48.81
C ILE A 28 4.32 6.40 -47.41
N LEU A 29 3.86 7.64 -47.33
CA LEU A 29 3.59 8.32 -46.06
C LEU A 29 2.49 7.60 -45.26
N CYS A 30 1.43 7.14 -45.92
CA CYS A 30 0.38 6.35 -45.29
C CYS A 30 0.92 4.99 -44.78
N CYS A 31 1.76 4.31 -45.56
CA CYS A 31 2.41 3.07 -45.12
C CYS A 31 3.35 3.28 -43.93
N ILE A 32 4.13 4.37 -43.91
CA ILE A 32 5.00 4.72 -42.76
C ILE A 32 4.15 5.03 -41.53
N SER A 33 3.06 5.78 -41.69
CA SER A 33 2.14 6.09 -40.57
C SER A 33 1.43 4.83 -40.04
N PHE A 34 1.05 3.91 -40.94
CA PHE A 34 0.43 2.64 -40.58
C PHE A 34 1.42 1.70 -39.88
N TYR A 35 2.67 1.65 -40.37
CA TYR A 35 3.76 0.94 -39.72
C TYR A 35 4.03 1.50 -38.31
N ASN A 36 4.15 2.82 -38.17
CA ASN A 36 4.33 3.45 -36.86
C ASN A 36 3.13 3.24 -35.93
N TYR A 37 1.90 3.16 -36.44
CA TYR A 37 0.71 2.93 -35.62
C TYR A 37 0.64 1.48 -35.10
N TYR A 38 1.01 0.49 -35.92
CA TYR A 38 0.92 -0.93 -35.55
C TYR A 38 2.19 -1.53 -34.94
N PHE A 39 3.38 -1.06 -35.35
CA PHE A 39 4.66 -1.62 -34.92
C PHE A 39 5.40 -0.78 -33.89
N ASN A 40 4.99 0.46 -33.62
CA ASN A 40 5.55 1.23 -32.52
C ASN A 40 4.85 0.86 -31.20
N LYS A 41 5.04 -0.40 -30.77
CA LYS A 41 4.93 -0.72 -29.35
C LYS A 41 6.13 -0.06 -28.68
N ASN A 42 5.86 0.77 -27.68
CA ASN A 42 6.89 1.20 -26.73
C ASN A 42 7.48 -0.05 -26.06
N GLU A 43 8.53 -0.61 -26.65
CA GLU A 43 9.39 -1.55 -25.96
C GLU A 43 10.06 -0.77 -24.84
N VAL A 44 9.56 -0.98 -23.63
CA VAL A 44 10.27 -0.59 -22.41
C VAL A 44 11.52 -1.47 -22.36
N TYR A 45 12.65 -0.92 -22.79
CA TYR A 45 13.95 -1.53 -22.59
C TYR A 45 14.24 -1.62 -21.09
N ALA A 46 13.89 -2.73 -20.46
CA ALA A 46 14.62 -3.17 -19.27
C ALA A 46 15.96 -3.73 -19.76
N LYS A 47 16.96 -2.85 -19.89
CA LYS A 47 18.34 -3.28 -20.07
C LYS A 47 18.77 -3.97 -18.77
N GLU A 48 18.94 -5.29 -18.80
CA GLU A 48 19.61 -6.01 -17.72
C GLU A 48 21.00 -5.42 -17.54
N THR A 49 21.12 -4.51 -16.58
CA THR A 49 22.40 -3.97 -16.17
C THR A 49 22.90 -4.92 -15.10
N ASN A 50 23.57 -5.98 -15.54
CA ASN A 50 24.41 -6.81 -14.68
C ASN A 50 25.56 -5.94 -14.17
N ASN A 51 25.33 -5.25 -13.05
CA ASN A 51 26.31 -4.78 -12.06
C ASN A 51 25.61 -3.90 -11.02
N ILE A 52 24.68 -4.48 -10.28
CA ILE A 52 24.37 -3.98 -8.94
C ILE A 52 25.26 -4.76 -8.00
N LYS A 53 26.21 -4.07 -7.36
CA LYS A 53 26.86 -4.57 -6.16
C LYS A 53 25.73 -4.94 -5.20
N THR A 54 25.50 -6.23 -5.04
CA THR A 54 24.63 -6.77 -4.00
C THR A 54 25.28 -6.44 -2.67
N ASP A 55 24.93 -5.28 -2.11
CA ASP A 55 24.94 -5.15 -0.67
C ASP A 55 23.97 -6.22 -0.17
N ASN A 56 24.53 -7.27 0.43
CA ASN A 56 23.79 -8.38 1.00
C ASN A 56 22.92 -7.84 2.14
N ILE A 57 21.73 -7.32 1.84
CA ILE A 57 20.72 -7.08 2.86
C ILE A 57 20.25 -8.46 3.29
N LYS A 58 20.84 -8.93 4.39
CA LYS A 58 20.53 -10.20 5.04
C LYS A 58 19.20 -10.03 5.77
N ILE A 59 18.08 -10.33 5.09
CA ILE A 59 16.72 -10.20 5.64
C ILE A 59 16.35 -11.40 6.56
N SER A 60 17.21 -12.43 6.64
CA SER A 60 17.00 -13.55 7.57
C SER A 60 18.32 -14.20 7.99
N ASN A 61 18.39 -14.61 9.27
CA ASN A 61 19.47 -15.42 9.82
C ASN A 61 19.23 -16.94 9.67
N ALA A 62 18.21 -17.36 8.92
CA ALA A 62 17.90 -18.78 8.74
C ALA A 62 19.00 -19.49 7.92
N GLN A 63 19.45 -20.64 8.44
CA GLN A 63 20.50 -21.47 7.85
C GLN A 63 19.95 -22.22 6.62
N LEU A 64 20.76 -22.37 5.56
CA LEU A 64 20.37 -23.18 4.39
C LEU A 64 20.19 -24.64 4.82
N MET A 65 19.04 -25.23 4.54
CA MET A 65 18.66 -26.55 5.01
C MET A 65 19.30 -27.68 4.21
N ASN A 66 19.84 -28.69 4.89
CA ASN A 66 20.41 -29.91 4.29
C ASN A 66 19.36 -31.04 4.26
N LEU A 67 18.82 -31.34 3.08
CA LEU A 67 17.78 -32.35 2.89
C LEU A 67 18.25 -33.78 3.19
N ASP A 68 19.55 -34.07 3.05
CA ASP A 68 20.09 -35.43 3.22
C ASP A 68 20.21 -35.83 4.70
N GLU A 69 20.43 -34.86 5.59
CA GLU A 69 20.53 -35.08 7.04
C GLU A 69 19.16 -35.43 7.66
N ILE A 70 18.10 -34.81 7.13
CA ILE A 70 16.72 -35.00 7.57
C ILE A 70 16.21 -36.43 7.25
N VAL A 71 16.50 -36.93 6.05
CA VAL A 71 16.06 -38.27 5.64
C VAL A 71 16.65 -39.35 6.56
N ASN A 72 17.92 -39.18 6.97
CA ASN A 72 18.57 -40.13 7.87
C ASN A 72 17.99 -40.13 9.29
N ASN A 73 17.65 -38.97 9.85
CA ASN A 73 17.08 -38.85 11.20
C ASN A 73 15.66 -39.45 11.31
N ASN A 74 14.86 -39.36 10.26
CA ASN A 74 13.51 -39.94 10.20
C ASN A 74 13.48 -41.47 10.29
N THR A 75 14.60 -42.16 10.01
CA THR A 75 14.71 -43.62 10.10
C THR A 75 15.01 -44.16 11.50
N GLN A 76 15.41 -43.30 12.46
CA GLN A 76 15.83 -43.74 13.80
C GLN A 76 14.93 -43.28 14.97
N ASN A 77 14.05 -42.29 14.77
CA ASN A 77 13.19 -41.73 15.83
C ASN A 77 11.71 -42.10 15.65
N LYS A 78 10.96 -42.22 16.76
CA LYS A 78 9.48 -42.34 16.79
C LYS A 78 8.75 -41.10 16.28
N GLN A 79 9.48 -40.02 16.01
CA GLN A 79 8.98 -38.75 15.51
C GLN A 79 9.36 -38.60 14.03
N LYS A 80 8.38 -38.24 13.21
CA LYS A 80 8.55 -37.97 11.78
C LYS A 80 8.61 -36.46 11.57
N GLU A 81 9.65 -35.98 10.89
CA GLU A 81 9.74 -34.59 10.44
C GLU A 81 9.37 -34.48 8.96
N GLU A 82 8.50 -33.52 8.63
CA GLU A 82 8.05 -33.23 7.27
C GLU A 82 8.28 -31.75 6.95
N TYR A 83 8.89 -31.49 5.78
CA TYR A 83 9.17 -30.13 5.34
C TYR A 83 8.28 -29.79 4.16
N ILE A 84 7.49 -28.72 4.31
CA ILE A 84 6.55 -28.25 3.29
C ILE A 84 6.97 -26.86 2.86
N THR A 85 7.18 -26.67 1.56
CA THR A 85 7.43 -25.35 0.97
C THR A 85 6.18 -24.85 0.26
N GLU A 86 5.73 -23.65 0.62
CA GLU A 86 4.58 -22.97 0.01
C GLU A 86 4.99 -21.57 -0.49
N GLU A 87 4.46 -21.16 -1.64
CA GLU A 87 4.60 -19.79 -2.12
C GLU A 87 3.47 -18.94 -1.52
N VAL A 88 3.83 -17.86 -0.84
CA VAL A 88 2.90 -16.91 -0.24
C VAL A 88 3.19 -15.49 -0.73
N GLU A 89 2.18 -14.62 -0.64
CA GLU A 89 2.31 -13.20 -0.92
C GLU A 89 3.29 -12.54 0.06
N LEU A 90 4.14 -11.66 -0.46
CA LEU A 90 4.99 -10.79 0.36
C LEU A 90 4.36 -9.41 0.37
N GLU A 91 3.72 -9.08 1.48
CA GLU A 91 3.13 -7.77 1.74
C GLU A 91 4.19 -6.66 1.56
N TYR A 92 3.85 -5.60 0.83
CA TYR A 92 4.68 -4.38 0.80
C TYR A 92 4.59 -3.64 2.15
N ILE A 93 5.36 -2.58 2.37
CA ILE A 93 5.13 -1.61 3.47
C ILE A 93 4.77 -0.23 2.93
N THR A 94 4.12 0.59 3.74
CA THR A 94 3.91 2.01 3.42
C THR A 94 5.00 2.86 4.06
N ILE A 95 5.70 3.61 3.23
CA ILE A 95 6.70 4.60 3.63
C ILE A 95 6.03 5.97 3.64
N TYR A 96 6.02 6.59 4.81
CA TYR A 96 5.49 7.94 5.01
C TYR A 96 6.63 8.97 4.89
N GLN A 97 6.45 9.96 4.04
CA GLN A 97 7.39 11.06 3.82
C GLN A 97 6.72 12.37 4.20
N THR A 98 7.39 13.20 5.01
CA THR A 98 6.86 14.50 5.37
C THR A 98 7.01 15.48 4.21
N ASN A 99 5.99 16.32 4.00
CA ASN A 99 6.01 17.36 2.99
C ASN A 99 5.54 18.69 3.60
N SER A 100 6.48 19.64 3.71
CA SER A 100 6.22 20.97 4.28
C SER A 100 5.43 21.90 3.37
N ILE A 101 5.21 21.52 2.11
CA ILE A 101 4.35 22.26 1.16
C ILE A 101 2.88 21.92 1.42
N LEU A 102 2.59 20.68 1.81
CA LEU A 102 1.22 20.23 2.05
C LEU A 102 0.72 20.65 3.44
N SER A 103 -0.51 21.13 3.49
CA SER A 103 -1.22 21.44 4.74
C SER A 103 -1.27 20.25 5.71
N LYS A 104 -1.17 20.53 7.01
CA LYS A 104 -1.25 19.51 8.05
C LYS A 104 -2.52 18.67 7.92
N GLY A 105 -2.35 17.34 7.85
CA GLY A 105 -3.44 16.37 7.72
C GLY A 105 -3.83 16.03 6.28
N VAL A 106 -3.27 16.71 5.27
CA VAL A 106 -3.34 16.29 3.87
C VAL A 106 -2.44 15.08 3.66
N ILE A 107 -2.96 14.08 2.96
CA ILE A 107 -2.28 12.83 2.63
C ILE A 107 -2.45 12.61 1.13
N GLN A 108 -1.36 12.29 0.44
CA GLN A 108 -1.40 11.92 -0.97
C GLN A 108 -0.44 10.78 -1.27
N VAL A 109 -0.84 9.90 -2.20
CA VAL A 109 -0.04 8.77 -2.66
C VAL A 109 0.88 9.26 -3.78
N ILE A 110 2.17 8.93 -3.67
CA ILE A 110 3.19 9.25 -4.67
C ILE A 110 3.67 8.00 -5.41
N GLN A 111 3.60 6.83 -4.76
CA GLN A 111 3.87 5.54 -5.37
C GLN A 111 2.89 4.50 -4.85
N GLU A 112 2.22 3.77 -5.74
CA GLU A 112 1.33 2.68 -5.32
C GLU A 112 2.12 1.43 -4.91
N GLY A 113 1.63 0.76 -3.86
CA GLY A 113 2.21 -0.48 -3.35
C GLY A 113 1.92 -1.66 -4.27
N ARG A 114 2.84 -2.62 -4.33
CA ARG A 114 2.67 -3.87 -5.08
C ARG A 114 3.25 -5.03 -4.31
N GLU A 115 2.49 -6.10 -4.19
CA GLU A 115 2.94 -7.30 -3.50
C GLU A 115 4.08 -7.99 -4.23
N GLY A 116 4.99 -8.51 -3.41
CA GLY A 116 6.01 -9.46 -3.80
C GLY A 116 5.52 -10.90 -3.65
N LYS A 117 6.45 -11.83 -3.76
CA LYS A 117 6.25 -13.25 -3.49
C LYS A 117 7.42 -13.78 -2.68
N GLN A 118 7.13 -14.69 -1.77
CA GLN A 118 8.14 -15.41 -1.00
C GLN A 118 7.75 -16.89 -0.89
N GLN A 119 8.76 -17.76 -0.79
CA GLN A 119 8.58 -19.17 -0.45
C GLN A 119 8.87 -19.35 1.04
N ILE A 120 7.91 -19.90 1.78
CA ILE A 120 8.07 -20.26 3.18
C ILE A 120 8.23 -21.78 3.28
N THR A 121 9.27 -22.25 3.97
CA THR A 121 9.40 -23.66 4.35
C THR A 121 9.00 -23.83 5.80
N LYS A 122 8.02 -24.71 6.04
CA LYS A 122 7.55 -25.12 7.36
C LYS A 122 8.07 -26.52 7.67
N LYS A 123 8.54 -26.72 8.90
CA LYS A 123 8.83 -28.02 9.47
C LYS A 123 7.65 -28.44 10.34
N LYS A 124 7.04 -29.57 10.02
CA LYS A 124 6.03 -30.24 10.84
C LYS A 124 6.64 -31.45 11.51
N THR A 125 6.50 -31.55 12.82
CA THR A 125 6.91 -32.74 13.57
C THR A 125 5.67 -33.52 13.97
N TYR A 126 5.69 -34.82 13.69
CA TYR A 126 4.61 -35.75 13.98
C TYR A 126 5.05 -36.76 15.04
N GLU A 127 4.16 -37.06 15.97
CA GLU A 127 4.28 -38.17 16.91
C GLU A 127 3.02 -39.02 16.84
N ASN A 128 3.17 -40.33 16.60
CA ASN A 128 2.05 -41.27 16.42
C ASN A 128 1.00 -40.85 15.35
N GLY A 129 1.41 -40.07 14.34
CA GLY A 129 0.55 -39.59 13.26
C GLY A 129 -0.14 -38.25 13.53
N GLU A 130 -0.02 -37.69 14.73
CA GLU A 130 -0.53 -36.35 15.06
C GLU A 130 0.56 -35.28 14.98
N ILE A 131 0.21 -34.07 14.56
CA ILE A 131 1.14 -32.93 14.51
C ILE A 131 1.34 -32.42 15.93
N ILE A 132 2.59 -32.45 16.40
CA ILE A 132 2.97 -31.90 17.72
C ILE A 132 3.64 -30.53 17.63
N SER A 133 4.24 -30.19 16.47
CA SER A 133 4.78 -28.85 16.22
C SER A 133 4.76 -28.49 14.74
N GLU A 134 4.59 -27.20 14.47
CA GLU A 134 4.78 -26.57 13.16
C GLU A 134 5.63 -25.32 13.36
N GLU A 135 6.78 -25.22 12.68
CA GLU A 135 7.65 -24.05 12.74
C GLU A 135 8.11 -23.61 11.35
N GLN A 136 8.19 -22.29 11.12
CA GLN A 136 8.81 -21.74 9.91
C GLN A 136 10.33 -21.82 10.05
N VAL A 137 10.97 -22.58 9.16
CA VAL A 137 12.42 -22.85 9.20
C VAL A 137 13.20 -22.12 8.13
N ASN A 138 12.55 -21.67 7.05
CA ASN A 138 13.18 -20.88 6.00
C ASN A 138 12.17 -19.94 5.33
N SER A 139 12.65 -18.81 4.81
CA SER A 139 11.93 -17.97 3.85
C SER A 139 12.87 -17.46 2.77
N LYS A 140 12.41 -17.51 1.51
CA LYS A 140 13.13 -17.01 0.34
C LYS A 140 12.23 -16.07 -0.47
N ILE A 141 12.62 -14.81 -0.59
CA ILE A 141 11.95 -13.85 -1.47
C ILE A 141 12.17 -14.27 -2.93
N THR A 142 11.07 -14.57 -3.65
CA THR A 142 11.09 -14.92 -5.07
C THR A 142 10.78 -13.71 -5.97
N LYS A 143 10.01 -12.76 -5.44
CA LYS A 143 9.75 -11.46 -6.07
C LYS A 143 9.68 -10.39 -4.99
N ALA A 144 10.51 -9.35 -5.10
CA ALA A 144 10.45 -8.26 -4.13
C ALA A 144 9.11 -7.49 -4.23
N ALA A 145 8.57 -7.11 -3.08
CA ALA A 145 7.45 -6.19 -3.02
C ALA A 145 7.90 -4.77 -3.36
N VAL A 146 6.98 -3.94 -3.86
CA VAL A 146 7.20 -2.51 -4.06
C VAL A 146 6.41 -1.75 -3.01
N ASN A 147 7.11 -0.96 -2.20
CA ASN A 147 6.50 -0.19 -1.11
C ASN A 147 5.57 0.90 -1.63
N LYS A 148 4.47 1.13 -0.91
CA LYS A 148 3.63 2.31 -1.12
C LYS A 148 4.35 3.52 -0.54
N ILE A 149 4.36 4.65 -1.24
CA ILE A 149 4.94 5.90 -0.74
C ILE A 149 3.84 6.93 -0.62
N VAL A 150 3.71 7.48 0.58
CA VAL A 150 2.68 8.45 0.95
C VAL A 150 3.36 9.71 1.46
N GLU A 151 2.98 10.86 0.91
CA GLU A 151 3.36 12.16 1.46
C GLU A 151 2.32 12.63 2.48
N VAL A 152 2.80 13.11 3.62
CA VAL A 152 1.98 13.67 4.70
C VAL A 152 2.34 15.13 4.90
N GLY A 153 1.31 15.98 4.91
CA GLY A 153 1.51 17.42 5.08
C GLY A 153 1.90 17.80 6.49
N THR A 154 2.93 18.63 6.60
CA THR A 154 3.44 19.17 7.87
C THR A 154 3.34 20.68 7.96
N ASN A 155 2.83 21.34 6.92
CA ASN A 155 2.65 22.78 6.95
C ASN A 155 1.62 23.18 8.01
N ASN A 156 1.96 24.16 8.85
CA ASN A 156 1.09 24.67 9.91
C ASN A 156 -0.21 25.30 9.37
N TYR A 157 -0.25 25.67 8.10
CA TYR A 157 -1.47 26.13 7.45
C TYR A 157 -2.42 24.96 7.20
N LYS A 158 -3.63 25.03 7.77
CA LYS A 158 -4.73 24.11 7.46
C LYS A 158 -5.51 24.66 6.26
N SER A 159 -5.28 24.11 5.07
CA SER A 159 -6.19 24.34 3.97
C SER A 159 -7.50 23.61 4.24
N ASN A 160 -8.59 24.36 4.35
CA ASN A 160 -9.95 23.83 4.44
C ASN A 160 -10.60 23.68 3.06
N TYR A 161 -9.82 23.89 1.99
CA TYR A 161 -10.34 23.75 0.65
C TYR A 161 -10.74 22.30 0.40
N LYS A 162 -12.05 22.12 0.22
CA LYS A 162 -12.62 20.87 -0.25
C LYS A 162 -12.83 21.03 -1.74
N VAL A 163 -12.16 20.17 -2.51
CA VAL A 163 -12.36 20.05 -3.95
C VAL A 163 -13.86 19.90 -4.24
N LYS A 164 -14.32 20.64 -5.24
CA LYS A 164 -15.68 20.75 -5.75
C LYS A 164 -15.73 20.31 -7.21
N ILE A 165 -16.94 20.06 -7.68
CA ILE A 165 -17.18 19.78 -9.10
C ILE A 165 -16.75 21.00 -9.92
N GLY A 166 -16.03 20.76 -11.01
CA GLY A 166 -15.47 21.79 -11.89
C GLY A 166 -14.00 22.10 -11.64
N ASP A 167 -13.46 21.76 -10.46
CA ASP A 167 -12.07 22.01 -10.11
C ASP A 167 -11.11 21.19 -10.98
N VAL A 168 -9.87 21.67 -11.05
CA VAL A 168 -8.76 20.97 -11.69
C VAL A 168 -7.84 20.40 -10.62
N VAL A 169 -7.58 19.10 -10.71
CA VAL A 169 -6.60 18.40 -9.86
C VAL A 169 -5.52 17.76 -10.72
N TYR A 170 -4.43 17.35 -10.08
CA TYR A 170 -3.25 16.78 -10.69
C TYR A 170 -2.99 15.40 -10.11
N VAL A 171 -2.63 14.43 -10.96
CA VAL A 171 -2.20 13.10 -10.49
C VAL A 171 -0.91 13.21 -9.68
N THR A 172 -0.87 12.62 -8.49
CA THR A 172 0.30 12.63 -7.59
C THR A 172 1.12 11.36 -7.68
N SER A 173 0.46 10.22 -7.88
CA SER A 173 1.08 8.91 -7.89
C SER A 173 1.81 8.62 -9.21
N ASP A 174 2.75 7.69 -9.15
CA ASP A 174 3.40 7.13 -10.32
C ASP A 174 2.40 6.50 -11.29
N ARG A 175 1.31 5.93 -10.74
CA ARG A 175 0.26 5.24 -11.49
C ARG A 175 -1.11 5.41 -10.80
N ALA A 176 -1.93 6.30 -11.30
CA ALA A 176 -3.33 6.44 -10.87
C ALA A 176 -4.26 5.64 -11.78
N GLU A 177 -4.96 4.64 -11.24
CA GLU A 177 -5.93 3.86 -12.02
C GLU A 177 -7.25 4.61 -12.19
N VAL A 178 -7.79 4.57 -13.40
CA VAL A 178 -9.09 5.13 -13.76
C VAL A 178 -10.06 3.99 -14.02
N MET A 179 -11.15 3.97 -13.27
CA MET A 179 -12.13 2.88 -13.22
C MET A 179 -13.45 3.29 -13.89
N THR A 180 -14.26 2.33 -14.34
CA THR A 180 -15.58 2.63 -14.94
C THR A 180 -16.59 3.12 -13.90
N GLU A 181 -16.46 2.68 -12.65
CA GLU A 181 -17.29 3.05 -11.48
C GLU A 181 -16.40 3.41 -10.29
N PRO A 182 -16.91 4.07 -9.22
CA PRO A 182 -16.13 4.43 -8.02
C PRO A 182 -15.80 3.19 -7.14
N ASN A 183 -15.18 2.18 -7.73
CA ASN A 183 -14.85 0.91 -7.12
C ASN A 183 -13.65 0.28 -7.85
N GLU A 184 -12.63 -0.09 -7.07
CA GLU A 184 -11.34 -0.63 -7.52
C GLU A 184 -11.46 -1.96 -8.27
N ASN A 185 -12.61 -2.63 -8.22
CA ASN A 185 -12.82 -3.93 -8.86
C ASN A 185 -13.61 -3.85 -10.15
N THR A 186 -13.94 -2.64 -10.60
CA THR A 186 -14.60 -2.47 -11.89
C THR A 186 -13.58 -2.46 -13.02
N GLN A 187 -14.05 -2.36 -14.26
CA GLN A 187 -13.14 -2.38 -15.39
C GLN A 187 -12.22 -1.17 -15.34
N LYS A 188 -10.91 -1.43 -15.42
CA LYS A 188 -9.93 -0.36 -15.60
C LYS A 188 -10.05 0.22 -17.00
N VAL A 189 -10.26 1.54 -17.06
CA VAL A 189 -10.34 2.33 -18.29
C VAL A 189 -8.94 2.77 -18.72
N ALA A 190 -8.13 3.26 -17.79
CA ALA A 190 -6.78 3.76 -18.06
C ALA A 190 -5.89 3.74 -16.82
N THR A 191 -4.59 3.96 -17.02
CA THR A 191 -3.65 4.33 -15.96
C THR A 191 -3.03 5.67 -16.31
N LEU A 192 -3.16 6.63 -15.40
CA LEU A 192 -2.63 7.98 -15.54
C LEU A 192 -1.32 8.12 -14.78
N VAL A 193 -0.42 8.92 -15.32
CA VAL A 193 0.89 9.21 -14.71
C VAL A 193 0.86 10.55 -13.98
N LYS A 194 1.79 10.71 -13.04
CA LYS A 194 2.01 11.94 -12.27
C LYS A 194 1.98 13.21 -13.13
N GLY A 195 1.30 14.23 -12.62
CA GLY A 195 1.19 15.56 -13.24
C GLY A 195 0.07 15.71 -14.27
N LYS A 196 -0.61 14.62 -14.68
CA LYS A 196 -1.77 14.74 -15.59
C LYS A 196 -2.87 15.59 -14.93
N LYS A 197 -3.34 16.61 -15.67
CA LYS A 197 -4.45 17.50 -15.30
C LYS A 197 -5.79 16.80 -15.47
N LEU A 198 -6.64 16.85 -14.46
CA LEU A 198 -7.96 16.23 -14.42
C LEU A 198 -9.02 17.25 -14.04
N LYS A 199 -10.08 17.35 -14.84
CA LYS A 199 -11.26 18.15 -14.47
C LYS A 199 -12.25 17.28 -13.72
N ILE A 200 -12.66 17.71 -12.53
CA ILE A 200 -13.64 17.00 -11.71
C ILE A 200 -15.04 17.23 -12.26
N ILE A 201 -15.75 16.14 -12.55
CA ILE A 201 -17.15 16.17 -13.04
C ILE A 201 -18.14 15.58 -12.04
N SER A 202 -17.68 14.77 -11.07
CA SER A 202 -18.49 14.29 -9.96
C SER A 202 -17.59 13.87 -8.79
N ILE A 203 -18.13 13.88 -7.58
CA ILE A 203 -17.46 13.44 -6.36
C ILE A 203 -18.36 12.40 -5.69
N GLN A 204 -17.83 11.21 -5.43
CA GLN A 204 -18.55 10.09 -4.81
C GLN A 204 -17.63 9.39 -3.82
N ASN A 205 -17.90 9.56 -2.52
CA ASN A 205 -17.04 9.06 -1.44
C ASN A 205 -15.57 9.46 -1.67
N ASP A 206 -14.66 8.49 -1.74
CA ASP A 206 -13.23 8.67 -1.93
C ASP A 206 -12.81 8.67 -3.42
N TRP A 207 -13.75 8.94 -4.32
CA TRP A 207 -13.54 8.97 -5.77
C TRP A 207 -13.95 10.29 -6.41
N TYR A 208 -13.12 10.71 -7.35
CA TYR A 208 -13.48 11.73 -8.32
C TYR A 208 -13.82 11.07 -9.65
N LYS A 209 -14.99 11.38 -10.20
CA LYS A 209 -15.22 11.19 -11.63
C LYS A 209 -14.53 12.33 -12.36
N ILE A 210 -13.69 11.99 -13.32
CA ILE A 210 -12.88 12.93 -14.08
C ILE A 210 -13.26 12.92 -15.56
N SER A 211 -13.03 14.05 -16.20
CA SER A 211 -12.99 14.17 -17.66
C SER A 211 -11.66 14.80 -18.06
N SER A 212 -10.90 14.06 -18.86
CA SER A 212 -9.69 14.54 -19.53
C SER A 212 -9.87 14.36 -21.04
N SER A 213 -8.99 14.96 -21.86
CA SER A 213 -9.09 14.91 -23.33
C SER A 213 -9.23 13.48 -23.88
N ASP A 214 -8.65 12.50 -23.18
CA ASP A 214 -8.49 11.13 -23.68
C ASP A 214 -9.19 10.07 -22.80
N VAL A 215 -9.75 10.46 -21.65
CA VAL A 215 -10.33 9.51 -20.68
C VAL A 215 -11.46 10.12 -19.86
N THR A 216 -12.50 9.33 -19.61
CA THR A 216 -13.53 9.59 -18.61
C THR A 216 -13.70 8.37 -17.72
N GLY A 217 -13.73 8.58 -16.40
CA GLY A 217 -13.87 7.51 -15.42
C GLY A 217 -13.63 8.01 -14.02
N TYR A 218 -13.45 7.10 -13.07
CA TYR A 218 -13.29 7.38 -11.65
C TYR A 218 -11.85 7.16 -11.21
N VAL A 219 -11.25 8.15 -10.55
CA VAL A 219 -9.91 8.08 -9.95
C VAL A 219 -10.02 8.31 -8.45
N LYS A 220 -9.19 7.64 -7.66
CA LYS A 220 -9.15 7.86 -6.21
C LYS A 220 -8.65 9.24 -5.85
N ILE A 221 -9.26 9.85 -4.83
CA ILE A 221 -8.87 11.16 -4.31
C ILE A 221 -7.43 11.14 -3.80
N GLU A 222 -7.01 10.08 -3.11
CA GLU A 222 -5.65 9.93 -2.56
C GLU A 222 -4.54 9.98 -3.61
N ASN A 223 -4.88 9.74 -4.88
CA ASN A 223 -3.96 9.79 -6.03
C ASN A 223 -3.94 11.16 -6.73
N THR A 224 -4.55 12.17 -6.13
CA THR A 224 -4.69 13.50 -6.71
C THR A 224 -4.38 14.61 -5.72
N THR A 225 -4.01 15.77 -6.24
CA THR A 225 -3.87 17.01 -5.47
C THR A 225 -4.46 18.19 -6.21
N TYR A 226 -5.07 19.13 -5.50
CA TYR A 226 -5.49 20.41 -6.07
C TYR A 226 -4.35 21.44 -6.09
N ILE A 227 -3.25 21.17 -5.35
CA ILE A 227 -2.11 22.08 -5.27
C ILE A 227 -1.34 22.02 -6.58
N ASN A 228 -1.39 23.10 -7.35
CA ASN A 228 -0.57 23.25 -8.53
C ASN A 228 0.86 23.59 -8.12
N LYS A 229 1.83 22.74 -8.46
CA LYS A 229 3.26 22.99 -8.18
C LYS A 229 3.80 24.27 -8.85
N ASP A 230 3.11 24.78 -9.86
CA ASP A 230 3.52 25.99 -10.58
C ASP A 230 3.01 27.31 -9.93
N ASN A 231 2.18 27.24 -8.87
CA ASN A 231 1.67 28.42 -8.16
C ASN A 231 1.74 28.22 -6.63
N GLU A 232 2.81 28.71 -6.00
CA GLU A 232 3.06 28.61 -4.55
C GLU A 232 2.21 29.56 -3.67
N ASN A 233 1.14 30.17 -4.18
CA ASN A 233 0.38 31.17 -3.43
C ASN A 233 -1.11 30.83 -3.36
N GLU A 234 -1.55 30.18 -2.29
CA GLU A 234 -2.93 30.31 -1.82
C GLU A 234 -2.97 30.60 -0.32
N GLN A 235 -3.53 31.78 0.00
CA GLN A 235 -3.70 32.35 1.33
C GLN A 235 -4.98 31.88 2.04
N GLU A 236 -4.86 31.89 3.37
CA GLU A 236 -5.83 31.99 4.48
C GLU A 236 -7.35 31.88 4.22
N THR A 237 -8.03 31.09 5.05
CA THR A 237 -9.35 31.44 5.63
C THR A 237 -9.71 30.62 6.87
N ASN A 238 -10.40 31.29 7.81
CA ASN A 238 -10.75 30.84 9.15
C ASN A 238 -11.82 29.73 9.24
N ILE A 239 -11.80 29.06 10.39
CA ILE A 239 -12.41 27.77 10.74
C ILE A 239 -13.96 27.80 10.78
N SER A 240 -14.58 26.76 10.21
CA SER A 240 -15.89 26.27 10.67
C SER A 240 -15.73 24.83 11.18
N ASN A 241 -15.80 24.65 12.50
CA ASN A 241 -15.83 23.34 13.14
C ASN A 241 -17.12 22.63 12.73
N SER A 242 -17.02 21.60 11.90
CA SER A 242 -18.10 20.63 11.76
C SER A 242 -18.15 19.84 13.06
N SER A 243 -19.27 19.97 13.76
CA SER A 243 -19.63 19.24 14.96
C SER A 243 -19.78 17.75 14.63
N ASN A 244 -18.66 17.03 14.56
CA ASN A 244 -18.70 15.57 14.59
C ASN A 244 -19.16 15.16 15.99
N SER A 245 -20.37 14.59 16.08
CA SER A 245 -20.82 13.92 17.30
C SER A 245 -19.78 12.85 17.66
N ILE A 246 -19.12 13.01 18.80
CA ILE A 246 -18.12 12.06 19.29
C ILE A 246 -18.83 10.72 19.49
N LEU A 247 -18.51 9.74 18.65
CA LEU A 247 -19.01 8.38 18.79
C LEU A 247 -18.45 7.81 20.11
N LYS A 248 -19.33 7.53 21.06
CA LYS A 248 -18.95 6.79 22.27
C LYS A 248 -18.51 5.38 21.85
N PRO A 249 -17.44 4.84 22.46
CA PRO A 249 -17.01 3.49 22.16
C PRO A 249 -18.11 2.50 22.57
N SER A 250 -18.37 1.52 21.72
CA SER A 250 -19.22 0.36 22.01
C SER A 250 -18.40 -0.90 21.80
N PHE A 251 -18.63 -1.92 22.61
CA PHE A 251 -17.93 -3.20 22.49
C PHE A 251 -18.19 -3.87 21.12
N ASP A 252 -19.40 -3.68 20.58
CA ASP A 252 -19.85 -4.27 19.32
C ASP A 252 -19.66 -3.33 18.12
N MET A 253 -18.93 -2.21 18.27
CA MET A 253 -18.74 -1.25 17.19
C MET A 253 -18.00 -1.88 15.99
N ALA A 254 -18.34 -1.42 14.78
CA ALA A 254 -17.66 -1.84 13.56
C ALA A 254 -16.24 -1.25 13.52
N LEU A 255 -15.24 -2.12 13.46
CA LEU A 255 -13.81 -1.80 13.46
C LEU A 255 -13.24 -1.67 12.05
N ASN A 256 -13.98 -2.10 11.01
CA ASN A 256 -13.72 -1.78 9.60
C ASN A 256 -14.33 -0.43 9.18
N LYS A 257 -14.43 0.49 10.14
CA LYS A 257 -14.90 1.86 9.95
C LYS A 257 -14.02 2.81 10.77
N PRO A 258 -13.72 4.01 10.24
CA PRO A 258 -13.00 5.04 10.94
C PRO A 258 -13.61 5.35 12.32
N SER A 259 -12.76 5.68 13.29
CA SER A 259 -13.18 6.15 14.60
C SER A 259 -13.91 7.49 14.55
N GLY A 260 -13.69 8.27 13.49
CA GLY A 260 -14.25 9.61 13.31
C GLY A 260 -13.42 10.71 13.99
N LEU A 261 -12.29 10.34 14.61
CA LEU A 261 -11.40 11.26 15.29
C LEU A 261 -10.57 12.09 14.30
N SER A 262 -10.38 13.36 14.64
CA SER A 262 -9.40 14.22 13.96
C SER A 262 -7.97 13.86 14.38
N LEU A 263 -7.00 14.25 13.56
CA LEU A 263 -5.57 14.10 13.87
C LEU A 263 -5.20 14.69 15.24
N GLU A 264 -5.72 15.87 15.58
CA GLU A 264 -5.44 16.50 16.89
C GLU A 264 -6.04 15.70 18.05
N GLN A 265 -7.21 15.09 17.84
CA GLN A 265 -7.79 14.21 18.85
C GLN A 265 -6.97 12.92 19.01
N PHE A 266 -6.46 12.32 17.93
CA PHE A 266 -5.49 11.21 18.03
C PHE A 266 -4.26 11.61 18.86
N LYS A 267 -3.65 12.76 18.55
CA LYS A 267 -2.50 13.30 19.31
C LYS A 267 -2.85 13.54 20.78
N LYS A 268 -4.05 14.06 21.07
CA LYS A 268 -4.55 14.28 22.43
C LYS A 268 -4.70 12.96 23.20
N VAL A 269 -5.41 11.98 22.65
CA VAL A 269 -5.75 10.75 23.40
C VAL A 269 -4.54 9.83 23.58
N LEU A 270 -3.58 9.84 22.64
CA LEU A 270 -2.36 9.02 22.71
C LEU A 270 -1.20 9.69 23.46
N ASN A 271 -1.29 10.98 23.78
CA ASN A 271 -0.36 11.60 24.72
C ASN A 271 -0.74 11.20 26.15
N ASP A 272 -0.04 10.22 26.72
CA ASP A 272 -0.30 9.68 28.06
C ASP A 272 0.97 9.61 28.90
N SER A 273 0.82 9.66 30.23
CA SER A 273 1.94 9.44 31.16
C SER A 273 2.33 7.97 31.26
N LYS A 274 1.42 7.04 30.95
CA LYS A 274 1.70 5.59 30.88
C LYS A 274 2.62 5.23 29.71
N ASP A 275 2.62 6.04 28.65
CA ASP A 275 3.57 5.95 27.53
C ASP A 275 4.91 6.58 27.92
N THR A 276 5.68 5.86 28.74
CA THR A 276 6.93 6.36 29.34
C THR A 276 8.01 6.64 28.29
N ASN A 277 8.06 5.84 27.22
CA ASN A 277 8.99 6.01 26.10
C ASN A 277 8.47 6.95 25.01
N LYS A 278 7.28 7.52 25.18
CA LYS A 278 6.61 8.40 24.20
C LYS A 278 6.42 7.75 22.83
N ILE A 279 6.31 6.42 22.76
CA ILE A 279 6.19 5.70 21.50
C ILE A 279 4.82 5.98 20.87
N PHE A 280 3.73 5.87 21.61
CA PHE A 280 2.38 6.16 21.09
C PHE A 280 2.18 7.65 20.82
N ALA A 281 2.66 8.51 21.72
CA ALA A 281 2.59 9.95 21.55
C ALA A 281 3.32 10.43 20.28
N ASN A 282 4.55 9.97 20.06
CA ASN A 282 5.36 10.36 18.90
C ASN A 282 4.87 9.75 17.58
N ASN A 283 4.10 8.66 17.64
CA ASN A 283 3.56 7.98 16.46
C ASN A 283 2.04 8.13 16.32
N ALA A 284 1.40 9.03 17.08
CA ALA A 284 -0.05 9.17 17.15
C ALA A 284 -0.71 9.43 15.80
N GLU A 285 -0.02 10.15 14.91
CA GLU A 285 -0.51 10.49 13.58
C GLU A 285 -0.62 9.28 12.65
N TYR A 286 0.20 8.24 12.83
CA TYR A 286 0.13 7.06 12.00
C TYR A 286 -1.15 6.24 12.23
N PHE A 287 -1.71 6.27 13.44
CA PHE A 287 -3.03 5.67 13.71
C PHE A 287 -4.17 6.43 13.01
N TYR A 288 -4.02 7.75 12.83
CA TYR A 288 -4.93 8.54 12.00
C TYR A 288 -4.73 8.23 10.50
N TYR A 289 -3.48 8.11 10.04
CA TYR A 289 -3.18 7.87 8.63
C TYR A 289 -3.68 6.50 8.16
N ILE A 290 -3.43 5.42 8.92
CA ILE A 290 -3.94 4.09 8.59
C ILE A 290 -5.47 4.05 8.58
N GLU A 291 -6.13 4.83 9.44
CA GLU A 291 -7.59 4.94 9.46
C GLU A 291 -8.11 5.53 8.14
N LYS A 292 -7.42 6.56 7.61
CA LYS A 292 -7.78 7.17 6.32
C LYS A 292 -7.44 6.28 5.13
N GLN A 293 -6.30 5.59 5.17
CA GLN A 293 -5.81 4.78 4.07
C GLN A 293 -6.56 3.46 3.93
N TYR A 294 -6.93 2.82 5.05
CA TYR A 294 -7.41 1.43 5.04
C TYR A 294 -8.84 1.27 5.54
N ASN A 295 -9.55 2.38 5.84
CA ASN A 295 -10.92 2.36 6.33
C ASN A 295 -11.06 1.43 7.57
N ILE A 296 -10.13 1.57 8.51
CA ILE A 296 -10.07 0.83 9.78
C ILE A 296 -10.19 1.81 10.96
N ASN A 297 -10.69 1.35 12.10
CA ASN A 297 -10.72 2.16 13.31
C ASN A 297 -9.32 2.33 13.91
N GLY A 298 -8.74 3.53 13.83
CA GLY A 298 -7.37 3.78 14.29
C GLY A 298 -7.20 3.70 15.81
N VAL A 299 -8.25 3.99 16.59
CA VAL A 299 -8.22 3.85 18.06
C VAL A 299 -8.16 2.39 18.46
N PHE A 300 -8.86 1.52 17.74
CA PHE A 300 -8.76 0.09 17.92
C PHE A 300 -7.34 -0.41 17.67
N VAL A 301 -6.71 0.00 16.56
CA VAL A 301 -5.33 -0.40 16.27
C VAL A 301 -4.37 0.09 17.37
N ALA A 302 -4.54 1.33 17.85
CA ALA A 302 -3.77 1.85 18.97
C ALA A 302 -4.01 1.06 20.27
N ALA A 303 -5.26 0.72 20.57
CA ALA A 303 -5.64 -0.03 21.76
C ALA A 303 -5.06 -1.46 21.76
N VAL A 304 -5.03 -2.14 20.61
CA VAL A 304 -4.32 -3.41 20.46
C VAL A 304 -2.84 -3.21 20.71
N GLY A 305 -2.19 -2.24 20.04
CA GLY A 305 -0.76 -1.98 20.26
C GLY A 305 -0.43 -1.72 21.73
N ILE A 306 -1.26 -0.95 22.44
CA ILE A 306 -1.09 -0.69 23.88
C ILE A 306 -1.21 -1.99 24.69
N HIS A 307 -2.21 -2.82 24.37
CA HIS A 307 -2.45 -4.10 25.04
C HIS A 307 -1.28 -5.06 24.86
N GLU A 308 -0.80 -5.23 23.62
CA GLU A 308 0.25 -6.19 23.27
C GLU A 308 1.66 -5.75 23.72
N SER A 309 1.90 -4.45 23.84
CA SER A 309 3.24 -3.92 24.18
C SER A 309 3.36 -3.30 25.57
N ALA A 310 2.30 -3.34 26.38
CA ALA A 310 2.23 -2.63 27.66
C ALA A 310 2.65 -1.16 27.52
N TRP A 311 1.92 -0.41 26.69
CA TRP A 311 2.27 0.99 26.34
C TRP A 311 3.67 1.15 25.72
N GLY A 312 4.12 0.17 24.94
CA GLY A 312 5.40 0.25 24.21
C GLY A 312 6.63 -0.06 25.08
N THR A 313 6.42 -0.59 26.28
CA THR A 313 7.50 -0.92 27.21
C THR A 313 8.02 -2.36 27.07
N SER A 314 7.32 -3.21 26.31
CA SER A 314 7.77 -4.59 26.07
C SER A 314 9.11 -4.62 25.34
N LYS A 315 9.94 -5.62 25.65
CA LYS A 315 11.26 -5.79 25.03
C LYS A 315 11.19 -5.86 23.50
N ILE A 316 10.19 -6.58 22.97
CA ILE A 316 9.94 -6.69 21.52
C ILE A 316 9.55 -5.33 20.93
N ALA A 317 8.72 -4.54 21.62
CA ALA A 317 8.36 -3.20 21.16
C ALA A 317 9.58 -2.26 21.11
N ILE A 318 10.46 -2.30 22.12
CA ILE A 318 11.64 -1.42 22.17
C ILE A 318 12.69 -1.84 21.15
N GLU A 319 13.10 -3.11 21.17
CA GLU A 319 14.27 -3.57 20.42
C GLU A 319 13.95 -3.85 18.95
N LYS A 320 12.71 -4.25 18.64
CA LYS A 320 12.28 -4.63 17.28
C LYS A 320 11.26 -3.68 16.65
N LYS A 321 10.91 -2.61 17.37
CA LYS A 321 9.87 -1.64 16.95
C LYS A 321 8.52 -2.31 16.63
N ASN A 322 8.25 -3.42 17.31
CA ASN A 322 7.10 -4.28 17.06
C ASN A 322 6.09 -4.18 18.21
N LEU A 323 5.08 -3.32 18.03
CA LEU A 323 4.08 -3.00 19.06
C LEU A 323 3.03 -4.09 19.28
N PHE A 324 2.94 -5.06 18.39
CA PHE A 324 1.84 -6.03 18.35
C PHE A 324 2.31 -7.47 18.61
N GLY A 325 3.59 -7.66 18.92
CA GLY A 325 4.17 -9.00 19.04
C GLY A 325 4.10 -9.81 17.73
N TYR A 326 4.04 -9.15 16.58
CA TYR A 326 3.82 -9.84 15.31
C TYR A 326 4.96 -10.79 14.95
N GLY A 327 4.63 -12.05 14.66
CA GLY A 327 5.59 -13.13 14.45
C GLY A 327 6.18 -13.73 15.74
N ALA A 328 5.79 -13.26 16.93
CA ALA A 328 6.21 -13.89 18.18
C ALA A 328 5.42 -15.19 18.40
N TYR A 329 6.08 -16.32 18.19
CA TYR A 329 5.51 -17.64 18.48
C TYR A 329 5.83 -18.06 19.92
N ASP A 330 4.94 -18.83 20.57
CA ASP A 330 5.14 -19.29 21.95
C ASP A 330 6.47 -20.02 22.18
N SER A 331 6.91 -20.80 21.18
CA SER A 331 8.16 -21.56 21.22
C SER A 331 9.43 -20.69 21.12
N ASN A 332 9.32 -19.49 20.52
CA ASN A 332 10.45 -18.60 20.30
C ASN A 332 10.01 -17.13 20.12
N PRO A 333 9.43 -16.51 21.16
CA PRO A 333 8.67 -15.28 21.01
C PRO A 333 9.54 -14.11 20.55
N TYR A 334 10.78 -14.01 21.08
CA TYR A 334 11.66 -12.92 20.70
C TYR A 334 12.29 -13.10 19.30
N ASN A 335 12.84 -14.28 18.98
CA ASN A 335 13.54 -14.44 17.70
C ASN A 335 12.58 -14.58 16.52
N GLY A 336 11.39 -15.14 16.74
CA GLY A 336 10.33 -15.18 15.73
C GLY A 336 9.72 -13.80 15.43
N ALA A 337 9.70 -12.91 16.42
CA ALA A 337 9.12 -11.58 16.27
C ALA A 337 9.81 -10.79 15.15
N TYR A 338 8.98 -10.18 14.29
CA TYR A 338 9.44 -9.38 13.18
C TYR A 338 10.16 -8.12 13.68
N ASN A 339 11.19 -7.71 12.94
CA ASN A 339 11.94 -6.48 13.18
C ASN A 339 11.54 -5.42 12.17
N PHE A 340 11.07 -4.27 12.65
CA PHE A 340 10.67 -3.13 11.81
C PHE A 340 11.71 -2.01 11.86
N SER A 341 11.80 -1.19 10.80
CA SER A 341 12.73 -0.05 10.79
C SER A 341 12.22 1.11 11.63
N ASN A 342 10.91 1.24 11.80
CA ASN A 342 10.24 2.26 12.63
C ASN A 342 8.87 1.74 13.09
N TYR A 343 8.24 2.44 14.04
CA TYR A 343 6.93 2.04 14.56
C TYR A 343 5.80 2.23 13.54
N SER A 344 5.92 3.20 12.62
CA SER A 344 4.90 3.45 11.60
C SER A 344 4.78 2.29 10.61
N GLU A 345 5.87 1.64 10.22
CA GLU A 345 5.86 0.40 9.44
C GLU A 345 5.08 -0.72 10.13
N CYS A 346 5.31 -0.89 11.44
CA CYS A 346 4.60 -1.89 12.24
C CYS A 346 3.10 -1.59 12.31
N ILE A 347 2.72 -0.33 12.63
CA ILE A 347 1.33 0.12 12.69
C ILE A 347 0.64 -0.08 11.33
N ASP A 348 1.31 0.25 10.24
CA ASP A 348 0.79 0.12 8.88
C ASP A 348 0.53 -1.34 8.49
N LEU A 349 1.55 -2.20 8.62
CA LEU A 349 1.44 -3.61 8.25
C LEU A 349 0.32 -4.30 9.03
N ILE A 350 0.24 -4.07 10.33
CA ILE A 350 -0.78 -4.73 11.17
C ILE A 350 -2.18 -4.23 10.85
N SER A 351 -2.33 -2.95 10.52
CA SER A 351 -3.62 -2.41 10.04
C SER A 351 -4.06 -3.13 8.77
N ARG A 352 -3.13 -3.35 7.83
CA ARG A 352 -3.38 -4.07 6.59
C ARG A 352 -3.72 -5.55 6.81
N VAL A 353 -3.04 -6.22 7.73
CA VAL A 353 -3.35 -7.59 8.16
C VAL A 353 -4.76 -7.69 8.74
N PHE A 354 -5.15 -6.76 9.63
CA PHE A 354 -6.51 -6.74 10.17
C PHE A 354 -7.55 -6.58 9.06
N VAL A 355 -7.34 -5.65 8.14
CA VAL A 355 -8.26 -5.39 7.01
C VAL A 355 -8.36 -6.58 6.06
N LYS A 356 -7.24 -7.22 5.72
CA LYS A 356 -7.16 -8.32 4.74
C LYS A 356 -7.71 -9.65 5.28
N TYR A 357 -7.46 -9.95 6.57
CA TYR A 357 -7.75 -11.28 7.10
C TYR A 357 -8.85 -11.35 8.18
N TYR A 358 -9.07 -10.29 8.95
CA TYR A 358 -9.91 -10.34 10.17
C TYR A 358 -11.20 -9.54 10.10
N LEU A 359 -11.14 -8.35 9.49
CA LEU A 359 -12.19 -7.34 9.63
C LEU A 359 -13.24 -7.37 8.53
N ASN A 360 -12.94 -7.99 7.39
CA ASN A 360 -13.82 -7.98 6.23
C ASN A 360 -14.09 -9.40 5.73
N PRO A 361 -15.32 -9.70 5.28
CA PRO A 361 -15.63 -10.95 4.59
C PRO A 361 -14.73 -11.14 3.36
N SER A 362 -14.49 -12.41 3.01
CA SER A 362 -13.76 -12.75 1.79
C SER A 362 -14.39 -12.09 0.55
N GLY A 363 -13.55 -11.55 -0.35
CA GLY A 363 -13.99 -10.86 -1.56
C GLY A 363 -14.38 -9.38 -1.38
N THR A 364 -14.35 -8.86 -0.14
CA THR A 364 -14.56 -7.43 0.12
C THR A 364 -13.43 -6.61 -0.50
N SER A 365 -13.77 -5.55 -1.24
CA SER A 365 -12.77 -4.63 -1.79
C SER A 365 -12.00 -3.95 -0.66
N ILE A 366 -10.68 -3.98 -0.72
CA ILE A 366 -9.78 -3.29 0.21
C ILE A 366 -8.83 -2.38 -0.56
N TYR A 367 -7.84 -1.80 0.11
CA TYR A 367 -6.86 -0.90 -0.48
C TYR A 367 -6.06 -1.57 -1.62
N GLY A 368 -5.46 -0.76 -2.50
CA GLY A 368 -4.51 -1.24 -3.52
C GLY A 368 -5.12 -2.12 -4.62
N GLY A 369 -6.43 -2.08 -4.82
CA GLY A 369 -7.14 -2.93 -5.77
C GLY A 369 -7.36 -4.36 -5.29
N GLU A 370 -7.04 -4.64 -4.03
CA GLU A 370 -7.09 -6.00 -3.49
C GLU A 370 -8.47 -6.39 -2.97
N LYS A 371 -8.59 -7.69 -2.70
CA LYS A 371 -9.73 -8.28 -2.01
C LYS A 371 -9.28 -8.84 -0.67
N ALA A 372 -10.09 -8.59 0.37
CA ALA A 372 -9.92 -9.27 1.63
C ALA A 372 -9.99 -10.80 1.41
N ILE A 373 -9.03 -11.52 1.99
CA ILE A 373 -9.02 -12.98 2.00
C ILE A 373 -10.05 -13.46 3.04
N GLY A 374 -10.12 -12.79 4.18
CA GLY A 374 -11.15 -13.04 5.21
C GLY A 374 -11.02 -14.39 5.92
N THR A 375 -9.87 -15.06 5.85
CA THR A 375 -9.63 -16.38 6.47
C THR A 375 -9.99 -16.43 7.96
N TYR A 376 -9.85 -15.31 8.66
CA TYR A 376 -10.10 -15.20 10.10
C TYR A 376 -11.34 -14.37 10.43
N TYR A 377 -12.14 -13.99 9.42
CA TYR A 377 -13.31 -13.16 9.62
C TYR A 377 -14.42 -13.89 10.41
N ASN A 378 -14.77 -13.36 11.58
CA ASN A 378 -15.89 -13.83 12.41
C ASN A 378 -16.77 -12.66 12.88
N GLY A 379 -16.75 -11.55 12.15
CA GLY A 379 -17.41 -10.29 12.47
C GLY A 379 -16.41 -9.14 12.63
N ALA A 380 -16.78 -7.95 12.15
CA ALA A 380 -15.93 -6.77 12.14
C ALA A 380 -15.83 -6.05 13.51
N ASN A 381 -15.92 -6.78 14.63
CA ASN A 381 -15.88 -6.23 15.99
C ASN A 381 -14.90 -7.02 16.87
N LEU A 382 -14.63 -6.54 18.10
CA LEU A 382 -13.64 -7.16 18.99
C LEU A 382 -13.93 -8.64 19.26
N LYS A 383 -15.21 -9.00 19.44
CA LYS A 383 -15.62 -10.39 19.65
C LYS A 383 -15.30 -11.27 18.44
N GLY A 384 -15.54 -10.77 17.22
CA GLY A 384 -15.22 -11.47 15.99
C GLY A 384 -13.72 -11.70 15.85
N ILE A 385 -12.90 -10.66 16.05
CA ILE A 385 -11.44 -10.75 15.96
C ILE A 385 -10.90 -11.77 16.99
N ASN A 386 -11.37 -11.71 18.23
CA ASN A 386 -10.85 -12.56 19.31
C ASN A 386 -11.04 -14.07 19.04
N GLN A 387 -11.97 -14.47 18.19
CA GLN A 387 -12.15 -15.90 17.88
C GLN A 387 -10.93 -16.54 17.21
N ARG A 388 -10.12 -15.73 16.50
CA ARG A 388 -8.99 -16.21 15.71
C ARG A 388 -7.68 -15.46 15.96
N TYR A 389 -7.71 -14.37 16.72
CA TYR A 389 -6.52 -13.56 16.99
C TYR A 389 -5.78 -14.01 18.25
N ALA A 390 -6.50 -14.35 19.32
CA ALA A 390 -5.92 -14.76 20.59
C ALA A 390 -6.60 -16.01 21.17
N THR A 391 -5.83 -16.81 21.90
CA THR A 391 -6.38 -17.94 22.67
C THR A 391 -7.12 -17.45 23.92
N ASP A 392 -6.70 -16.31 24.50
CA ASP A 392 -7.33 -15.69 25.65
C ASP A 392 -8.73 -15.14 25.32
N LYS A 393 -9.76 -15.72 25.97
CA LYS A 393 -11.15 -15.28 25.83
C LYS A 393 -11.40 -13.86 26.34
N ASN A 394 -10.52 -13.32 27.18
CA ASN A 394 -10.62 -11.97 27.73
C ASN A 394 -9.87 -10.89 26.93
N TRP A 395 -9.09 -11.26 25.90
CA TRP A 395 -8.35 -10.31 25.07
C TRP A 395 -9.22 -9.16 24.56
N ALA A 396 -10.41 -9.46 24.04
CA ALA A 396 -11.37 -8.45 23.57
C ALA A 396 -11.76 -7.43 24.67
N ASN A 397 -11.92 -7.88 25.92
CA ASN A 397 -12.24 -7.01 27.05
C ASN A 397 -11.03 -6.12 27.43
N GLY A 398 -9.81 -6.66 27.34
CA GLY A 398 -8.57 -5.90 27.53
C GLY A 398 -8.44 -4.77 26.52
N VAL A 399 -8.56 -5.09 25.23
CA VAL A 399 -8.53 -4.10 24.15
C VAL A 399 -9.64 -3.06 24.31
N TYR A 400 -10.87 -3.49 24.60
CA TYR A 400 -11.98 -2.57 24.82
C TYR A 400 -11.75 -1.62 25.99
N THR A 401 -11.05 -2.07 27.04
CA THR A 401 -10.70 -1.21 28.18
C THR A 401 -9.78 -0.07 27.75
N TYR A 402 -8.79 -0.35 26.90
CA TYR A 402 -7.94 0.69 26.33
C TYR A 402 -8.70 1.60 25.36
N MET A 403 -9.59 1.06 24.52
CA MET A 403 -10.44 1.88 23.66
C MET A 403 -11.28 2.86 24.51
N LYS A 404 -12.01 2.37 25.52
CA LYS A 404 -12.78 3.22 26.44
C LYS A 404 -11.90 4.29 27.10
N TYR A 405 -10.72 3.88 27.58
CA TYR A 405 -9.77 4.80 28.20
C TYR A 405 -9.38 5.94 27.25
N LEU A 406 -9.02 5.62 26.01
CA LEU A 406 -8.64 6.62 25.01
C LEU A 406 -9.81 7.55 24.64
N TYR A 407 -11.00 7.00 24.41
CA TYR A 407 -12.20 7.81 24.12
C TYR A 407 -12.60 8.73 25.28
N ASN A 408 -12.40 8.30 26.54
CA ASN A 408 -12.69 9.13 27.71
C ASN A 408 -11.74 10.33 27.87
N LYS A 409 -10.66 10.41 27.10
CA LYS A 409 -9.72 11.55 27.09
C LYS A 409 -10.12 12.66 26.11
N LEU A 410 -11.19 12.46 25.32
CA LEU A 410 -11.72 13.44 24.37
C LEU A 410 -12.49 14.54 25.09
#